data_AF-I3IG44-F1
#
_entry.id   AF-I3IG44-F1
#
_cell.length_a   1.000
_cell.length_b   1.000
_cell.length_c   1.000
_cell.angle_alpha   90.00
_cell.angle_beta   90.00
_cell.angle_gamma   90.00
#
_symmetry.space_group_name_H-M   'P 1'
#
loop_
_entity.id
_entity.type
_entity.pdbx_description
1 polymer ?
#
loop_
_entity_poly.entity_id
_entity_poly.type
_entity_poly.pdbx_seq_one_letter_code
_entity_poly.pdbx_strand_id
1 'polypeptide(L)'
;MRKKISGSVDKKTNVNTDLLPEKTSSPKTAHQKATFGEKTARDKMVNDGYQPLGNTNGTYKPGETGIDGAYKHPNPPPDYVITEDKYNTEKLENTADRKQMSDGWITESNRLEKAGLSTN
;
A
#
# COMPACT_ATOMS: atom_id res chain seq x y z
N MET A 1 -70.66 4.35 8.80
CA MET A 1 -69.64 5.22 8.18
C MET A 1 -68.25 4.67 8.51
N ARG A 2 -67.46 4.27 7.50
CA ARG A 2 -66.06 3.85 7.67
C ARG A 2 -65.18 4.94 7.06
N LYS A 3 -64.44 5.68 7.88
CA LYS A 3 -63.48 6.68 7.40
C LYS A 3 -62.16 5.95 7.11
N LYS A 4 -61.82 5.78 5.82
CA LYS A 4 -60.48 5.34 5.39
C LYS A 4 -59.47 6.38 5.87
N ILE A 5 -58.43 5.94 6.56
CA ILE A 5 -57.22 6.72 6.77
C ILE A 5 -56.14 6.01 5.95
N SER A 6 -55.82 6.55 4.78
CA SER A 6 -54.66 6.16 3.99
C SER A 6 -53.43 6.85 4.58
N GLY A 7 -52.56 6.09 5.24
CA GLY A 7 -51.21 6.54 5.59
C GLY A 7 -50.20 5.85 4.67
N SER A 8 -49.65 6.61 3.71
CA SER A 8 -48.39 6.25 3.06
C SER A 8 -47.30 6.39 4.13
N VAL A 9 -46.62 5.30 4.47
CA VAL A 9 -45.35 5.42 5.20
C VAL A 9 -44.29 5.60 4.14
N ASP A 10 -43.97 6.86 3.86
CA ASP A 10 -42.81 7.22 3.07
C ASP A 10 -41.56 6.72 3.80
N LYS A 11 -41.05 5.54 3.39
CA LYS A 11 -39.72 5.08 3.76
C LYS A 11 -38.69 5.91 2.99
N LYS A 12 -38.53 7.16 3.39
CA LYS A 12 -37.30 7.93 3.17
C LYS A 12 -36.60 8.12 4.50
N THR A 13 -36.09 7.01 5.04
CA THR A 13 -34.89 7.12 5.87
C THR A 13 -33.78 7.62 4.94
N ASN A 14 -33.47 8.92 5.03
CA ASN A 14 -32.24 9.48 4.51
C ASN A 14 -31.08 8.78 5.24
N VAL A 15 -30.60 7.69 4.66
CA VAL A 15 -29.25 7.22 4.94
C VAL A 15 -28.33 8.33 4.43
N ASN A 16 -27.67 9.00 5.37
CA ASN A 16 -26.62 9.95 5.04
C ASN A 16 -25.47 9.15 4.40
N THR A 17 -25.41 9.15 3.07
CA THR A 17 -24.43 8.37 2.29
C THR A 17 -23.02 8.94 2.37
N ASP A 18 -22.82 10.07 3.04
CA ASP A 18 -21.52 10.74 3.20
C ASP A 18 -20.58 10.05 4.19
N LEU A 19 -21.03 8.94 4.81
CA LEU A 19 -20.20 8.08 5.67
C LEU A 19 -19.94 6.68 5.09
N LEU A 20 -20.37 6.42 3.85
CA LEU A 20 -19.84 5.27 3.12
C LEU A 20 -18.41 5.65 2.69
N PRO A 21 -17.38 4.83 2.95
CA PRO A 21 -16.08 5.07 2.33
C PRO A 21 -16.34 5.16 0.82
N GLU A 22 -15.87 6.24 0.19
CA GLU A 22 -15.92 6.37 -1.26
C GLU A 22 -15.57 5.01 -1.84
N LYS A 23 -16.41 4.53 -2.77
CA LYS A 23 -16.13 3.33 -3.53
C LYS A 23 -14.87 3.65 -4.33
N THR A 24 -13.70 3.42 -3.75
CA THR A 24 -12.41 3.76 -4.33
C THR A 24 -12.35 3.00 -5.65
N SER A 25 -12.51 3.73 -6.76
CA SER A 25 -12.49 3.10 -8.06
C SER A 25 -11.12 2.45 -8.21
N SER A 26 -11.07 1.18 -8.65
CA SER A 26 -9.82 0.49 -8.84
C SER A 26 -8.83 1.35 -9.65
N PRO A 27 -7.54 1.38 -9.27
CA PRO A 27 -6.54 2.18 -9.97
C PRO A 27 -6.49 1.80 -11.47
N LYS A 28 -6.51 2.80 -12.34
CA LYS A 28 -6.71 2.61 -13.79
C LYS A 28 -5.39 2.52 -14.55
N THR A 29 -4.38 3.31 -14.17
CA THR A 29 -3.07 3.30 -14.81
C THR A 29 -2.08 2.41 -14.05
N ALA A 30 -1.01 1.96 -14.72
CA ALA A 30 0.06 1.19 -14.08
C ALA A 30 0.68 1.94 -12.89
N HIS A 31 0.96 3.23 -13.04
CA HIS A 31 1.48 4.05 -11.95
C HIS A 31 0.52 4.21 -10.78
N GLN A 32 -0.79 4.35 -11.05
CA GLN A 32 -1.79 4.38 -9.97
C GLN A 32 -1.87 3.05 -9.23
N LYS A 33 -1.69 1.92 -9.93
CA LYS A 33 -1.67 0.58 -9.34
C LYS A 33 -0.45 0.39 -8.43
N ALA A 34 0.73 0.80 -8.90
CA ALA A 34 1.96 0.78 -8.11
C ALA A 34 1.81 1.60 -6.82
N THR A 35 1.46 2.88 -6.94
CA THR A 35 1.24 3.77 -5.78
C THR A 35 0.18 3.22 -4.82
N PHE A 36 -0.90 2.60 -5.32
CA PHE A 36 -1.90 1.97 -4.47
C PHE A 36 -1.34 0.76 -3.71
N GLY A 37 -0.56 -0.09 -4.38
CA GLY A 37 0.09 -1.27 -3.79
C GLY A 37 1.04 -0.86 -2.68
N GLU A 38 1.99 0.04 -2.98
CA GLU A 38 3.00 0.52 -2.03
C GLU A 38 2.36 1.18 -0.80
N LYS A 39 1.35 2.05 -0.99
CA LYS A 39 0.63 2.68 0.13
C LYS A 39 -0.08 1.65 1.00
N THR A 40 -0.79 0.69 0.37
CA THR A 40 -1.55 -0.33 1.11
C THR A 40 -0.62 -1.24 1.90
N ALA A 41 0.50 -1.65 1.32
CA ALA A 41 1.50 -2.48 1.97
C ALA A 41 2.15 -1.75 3.16
N ARG A 42 2.54 -0.48 3.00
CA ARG A 42 3.03 0.35 4.10
C ARG A 42 2.03 0.46 5.23
N ASP A 43 0.78 0.82 4.90
CA ASP A 43 -0.26 0.98 5.92
C ASP A 43 -0.44 -0.32 6.71
N LYS A 44 -0.37 -1.48 6.04
CA LYS A 44 -0.39 -2.79 6.71
C LYS A 44 0.79 -2.99 7.65
N MET A 45 2.02 -2.73 7.18
CA MET A 45 3.24 -2.87 8.00
C MET A 45 3.18 -1.97 9.24
N VAL A 46 2.79 -0.70 9.07
CA VAL A 46 2.66 0.25 10.19
C VAL A 46 1.57 -0.20 11.18
N ASN A 47 0.41 -0.64 10.67
CA ASN A 47 -0.67 -1.14 11.53
C ASN A 47 -0.28 -2.40 12.31
N ASP A 48 0.60 -3.23 11.75
CA ASP A 48 1.17 -4.40 12.42
C ASP A 48 2.31 -4.05 13.40
N GLY A 49 2.65 -2.77 13.55
CA GLY A 49 3.64 -2.28 14.50
C GLY A 49 5.07 -2.19 13.96
N TYR A 50 5.29 -2.42 12.67
CA TYR A 50 6.59 -2.24 12.04
C TYR A 50 6.93 -0.76 11.90
N GLN A 51 8.16 -0.38 12.27
CA GLN A 51 8.61 1.01 12.18
C GLN A 51 9.26 1.27 10.82
N PRO A 52 8.74 2.19 9.99
CA PRO A 52 9.35 2.50 8.70
C PRO A 52 10.77 3.08 8.84
N LEU A 53 11.65 2.75 7.91
CA LEU A 53 13.04 3.19 7.85
C LEU A 53 13.36 3.87 6.51
N GLY A 54 14.42 4.69 6.52
CA GLY A 54 14.92 5.36 5.32
C GLY A 54 13.84 6.20 4.63
N ASN A 55 13.67 5.97 3.33
CA ASN A 55 12.72 6.67 2.48
C ASN A 55 11.30 6.08 2.51
N THR A 56 11.04 5.09 3.37
CA THR A 56 9.69 4.55 3.61
C THR A 56 8.85 5.57 4.40
N ASN A 57 8.51 6.70 3.77
CA ASN A 57 7.86 7.85 4.41
C ASN A 57 6.41 8.05 3.93
N GLY A 58 5.91 7.19 3.03
CA GLY A 58 4.55 7.27 2.49
C GLY A 58 4.38 8.26 1.33
N THR A 59 5.47 8.80 0.80
CA THR A 59 5.47 9.58 -0.45
C THR A 59 5.83 8.64 -1.60
N TYR A 60 4.91 8.47 -2.53
CA TYR A 60 5.07 7.57 -3.68
C TYR A 60 4.97 8.37 -4.97
N LYS A 61 6.00 8.28 -5.82
CA LYS A 61 6.01 8.99 -7.10
C LYS A 61 5.92 8.01 -8.26
N PRO A 62 5.08 8.32 -9.28
CA PRO A 62 5.05 7.56 -10.52
C PRO A 62 6.45 7.41 -11.15
N GLY A 63 6.84 6.16 -11.43
CA GLY A 63 8.05 5.85 -12.18
C GLY A 63 9.33 5.72 -11.34
N GLU A 64 9.24 5.80 -10.01
CA GLU A 64 10.34 5.40 -9.14
C GLU A 64 10.50 3.86 -9.18
N THR A 65 11.74 3.39 -9.02
CA THR A 65 12.10 1.98 -9.02
C THR A 65 13.11 1.72 -7.91
N GLY A 66 13.06 0.56 -7.27
CA GLY A 66 13.97 0.21 -6.18
C GLY A 66 13.23 -0.59 -5.11
N ILE A 67 13.72 -0.48 -3.88
CA ILE A 67 13.06 -1.04 -2.70
C ILE A 67 11.87 -0.16 -2.34
N ASP A 68 10.69 -0.75 -2.23
CA ASP A 68 9.45 -0.03 -1.93
C ASP A 68 9.31 0.28 -0.43
N GLY A 69 9.80 -0.61 0.42
CA GLY A 69 9.74 -0.43 1.86
C GLY A 69 10.86 -1.11 2.64
N ALA A 70 11.24 -0.50 3.75
CA ALA A 70 12.14 -1.05 4.73
C ALA A 70 11.64 -0.72 6.13
N TYR A 71 11.70 -1.69 7.04
CA TYR A 71 11.09 -1.59 8.35
C TYR A 71 11.93 -2.26 9.44
N LYS A 72 11.90 -1.69 10.64
CA LYS A 72 12.34 -2.37 11.86
C LYS A 72 11.23 -3.28 12.38
N HIS A 73 11.58 -4.51 12.70
CA HIS A 73 10.63 -5.50 13.21
C HIS A 73 10.24 -5.18 14.66
N PRO A 74 8.94 -5.26 15.02
CA PRO A 74 8.49 -4.95 16.39
C PRO A 74 8.97 -5.98 17.41
N ASN A 75 9.12 -7.25 17.00
CA ASN A 75 9.50 -8.38 17.85
C ASN A 75 10.64 -9.20 17.21
N PRO A 76 11.89 -8.72 17.18
CA PRO A 76 13.00 -9.41 16.53
C PRO A 76 13.29 -10.80 17.16
N PRO A 77 13.83 -11.78 16.40
CA PRO A 77 14.27 -11.71 14.99
C PRO A 77 13.18 -12.01 13.93
N PRO A 78 13.34 -11.58 12.65
CA PRO A 78 14.47 -10.79 12.13
C PRO A 78 14.44 -9.35 12.64
N ASP A 79 15.58 -8.66 12.65
CA ASP A 79 15.64 -7.25 13.10
C ASP A 79 14.95 -6.28 12.13
N TYR A 80 14.99 -6.62 10.84
CA TYR A 80 14.53 -5.77 9.75
C TYR A 80 13.79 -6.58 8.70
N VAL A 81 12.89 -5.90 7.98
CA VAL A 81 12.17 -6.43 6.81
C VAL A 81 12.29 -5.44 5.66
N ILE A 82 12.59 -5.96 4.47
CA ILE A 82 12.55 -5.21 3.20
C ILE A 82 11.35 -5.74 2.40
N THR A 83 10.57 -4.85 1.80
CA THR A 83 9.40 -5.19 0.99
C THR A 83 9.57 -4.69 -0.44
N GLU A 84 9.00 -5.48 -1.36
CA GLU A 84 8.74 -5.12 -2.75
C GLU A 84 7.26 -5.43 -2.97
N ASP A 85 6.50 -4.43 -3.40
CA ASP A 85 5.05 -4.43 -3.39
C ASP A 85 4.52 -4.52 -4.81
N LYS A 86 3.61 -5.47 -5.04
CA LYS A 86 3.02 -5.75 -6.36
C LYS A 86 1.51 -5.63 -6.30
N TYR A 87 0.91 -5.10 -7.36
CA TYR A 87 -0.54 -4.98 -7.45
C TYR A 87 -1.18 -6.20 -8.12
N ASN A 88 -2.16 -6.81 -7.45
CA ASN A 88 -3.01 -7.88 -7.98
C ASN A 88 -2.22 -9.14 -8.42
N THR A 89 -2.04 -9.34 -9.73
CA THR A 89 -1.39 -10.53 -10.29
C THR A 89 0.05 -10.27 -10.73
N GLU A 90 0.56 -9.05 -10.51
CA GLU A 90 1.94 -8.70 -10.78
C GLU A 90 2.89 -9.52 -9.89
N LYS A 91 4.05 -9.86 -10.43
CA LYS A 91 5.03 -10.75 -9.78
C LYS A 91 6.39 -10.08 -9.75
N LEU A 92 7.29 -10.61 -8.93
CA LEU A 92 8.71 -10.26 -9.01
C LEU A 92 9.25 -10.63 -10.38
N GLU A 93 10.04 -9.75 -10.98
CA GLU A 93 10.62 -9.93 -12.32
C GLU A 93 12.14 -9.92 -12.30
N ASN A 94 12.75 -10.25 -13.44
CA ASN A 94 14.18 -10.03 -13.64
C ASN A 94 14.39 -8.59 -14.09
N THR A 95 15.34 -7.88 -13.47
CA THR A 95 15.82 -6.59 -13.97
C THR A 95 17.12 -6.78 -14.75
N ALA A 96 17.67 -5.69 -15.29
CA ALA A 96 18.99 -5.70 -15.91
C ALA A 96 20.10 -6.10 -14.91
N ASP A 97 19.91 -5.80 -13.63
CA ASP A 97 20.84 -6.18 -12.57
C ASP A 97 20.65 -7.67 -12.23
N ARG A 98 19.51 -8.05 -11.64
CA ARG A 98 19.18 -9.42 -11.18
C ARG A 98 17.67 -9.59 -10.96
N LYS A 99 17.23 -10.78 -10.55
CA LYS A 99 15.86 -11.02 -10.03
C LYS A 99 15.55 -10.09 -8.85
N GLN A 100 14.42 -9.38 -8.87
CA GLN A 100 13.98 -8.56 -7.75
C GLN A 100 13.96 -9.36 -6.43
N MET A 101 14.35 -8.71 -5.33
CA MET A 101 14.49 -9.30 -3.99
C MET A 101 15.53 -10.43 -3.86
N SER A 102 16.35 -10.71 -4.87
CA SER A 102 17.54 -11.56 -4.69
C SER A 102 18.64 -10.78 -3.96
N ASP A 103 19.55 -11.49 -3.27
CA ASP A 103 20.64 -10.87 -2.50
C ASP A 103 21.38 -9.80 -3.32
N GLY A 104 21.85 -10.17 -4.51
CA GLY A 104 22.55 -9.23 -5.37
C GLY A 104 21.66 -8.10 -5.89
N TRP A 105 20.36 -8.31 -6.08
CA TRP A 105 19.47 -7.20 -6.45
C TRP A 105 19.34 -6.17 -5.32
N ILE A 106 19.28 -6.64 -4.06
CA ILE A 106 19.17 -5.78 -2.88
C ILE A 106 20.48 -5.05 -2.61
N THR A 107 21.61 -5.77 -2.62
CA THR A 107 22.90 -5.25 -2.17
C THR A 107 23.68 -4.54 -3.27
N GLU A 108 23.43 -4.84 -4.55
CA GLU A 108 24.11 -4.19 -5.66
C GLU A 108 23.32 -2.96 -6.16
N SER A 109 23.93 -2.17 -7.05
CA SER A 109 23.30 -1.01 -7.69
C SER A 109 22.72 0.03 -6.70
N ASN A 110 23.30 0.11 -5.51
CA ASN A 110 23.07 1.09 -4.45
C ASN A 110 21.59 1.21 -4.02
N ARG A 111 20.81 0.11 -4.08
CA ARG A 111 19.37 0.17 -3.76
C ARG A 111 19.08 0.48 -2.31
N LEU A 112 19.86 -0.09 -1.39
CA LEU A 112 19.75 0.24 0.04
C LEU A 112 20.00 1.73 0.29
N GLU A 113 21.07 2.28 -0.30
CA GLU A 113 21.39 3.71 -0.19
C GLU A 113 20.28 4.60 -0.77
N LYS A 114 19.76 4.24 -1.96
CA LYS A 114 18.63 4.94 -2.60
C LYS A 114 17.34 4.83 -1.78
N ALA A 115 17.16 3.75 -1.04
CA ALA A 115 16.09 3.58 -0.06
C ALA A 115 16.35 4.36 1.24
N GLY A 116 17.42 5.15 1.32
CA GLY A 116 17.78 5.94 2.50
C GLY A 116 18.35 5.10 3.63
N LEU A 117 18.88 3.90 3.33
CA LEU A 117 19.50 2.99 4.27
C LEU A 117 21.01 3.03 4.04
N SER A 118 21.75 3.77 4.86
CA SER A 118 23.21 3.67 4.89
C SER A 118 23.64 2.75 6.03
N THR A 119 24.58 1.86 5.72
CA THR A 119 25.42 1.23 6.75
C THR A 119 26.59 2.18 6.98
N ASN A 120 26.58 2.88 8.11
CA ASN A 120 27.76 3.64 8.56
C ASN A 120 28.96 2.72 8.76
#